data_AF-A0A3P7DX85-F1
#
_entry.id   AF-A0A3P7DX85-F1
#
_cell.length_a   1.000
_cell.length_b   1.000
_cell.length_c   1.000
_cell.angle_alpha   90.00
_cell.angle_beta   90.00
_cell.angle_gamma   90.00
#
_symmetry.space_group_name_H-M   'P 1'
#
loop_
_entity.id
_entity.type
_entity.pdbx_description
1 polymer ?
#
loop_
_entity_poly.entity_id
_entity_poly.type
_entity_poly.pdbx_seq_one_letter_code
_entity_poly.pdbx_strand_id
1 'polypeptide(L)'
;MGTFLYEYTLEVNGKSYEKFREEVAKKLKSWTTILDGQETRICLDKGTMDIWVNGQKMNTAGEFLEDGTKTHFEIGHNICYVKATSSGNKKLGFIYQLYINNNEIITSDK
;
A
#
# COMPACT_ATOMS: atom_id res chain seq x y z
N MET A 1 28.85 37.29 -16.39
CA MET A 1 28.49 36.74 -15.06
C MET A 1 27.94 35.35 -15.28
N GLY A 2 28.63 34.31 -14.79
CA GLY A 2 28.19 32.93 -14.94
C GLY A 2 27.12 32.60 -13.91
N THR A 3 25.99 32.09 -14.35
CA THR A 3 24.91 31.60 -13.49
C THR A 3 25.35 30.32 -12.79
N PHE A 4 25.31 30.30 -11.46
CA PHE A 4 25.46 29.07 -10.68
C PHE A 4 24.15 28.27 -10.70
N LEU A 5 24.25 26.98 -11.00
CA LEU A 5 23.18 26.00 -10.82
C LEU A 5 23.46 25.25 -9.52
N TYR A 6 22.46 25.17 -8.66
CA TYR A 6 22.51 24.40 -7.42
C TYR A 6 21.57 23.20 -7.56
N GLU A 7 22.07 22.03 -7.19
CA GLU A 7 21.28 20.81 -7.06
C GLU A 7 21.30 20.38 -5.59
N TYR A 8 20.16 19.88 -5.11
CA TYR A 8 20.04 19.30 -3.78
C TYR A 8 19.69 17.83 -3.92
N THR A 9 20.46 16.99 -3.23
CA THR A 9 20.21 15.56 -3.13
C THR A 9 19.77 15.27 -1.70
N LEU A 10 18.62 14.62 -1.55
CA LEU A 10 18.17 14.11 -0.26
C LEU A 10 18.61 12.65 -0.14
N GLU A 11 19.31 12.34 0.94
CA GLU A 11 19.65 10.98 1.31
C GLU A 11 18.92 10.54 2.57
N VAL A 12 18.46 9.29 2.58
CA VAL A 12 17.85 8.65 3.74
C VAL A 12 18.73 7.48 4.14
N ASN A 13 19.40 7.59 5.29
CA ASN A 13 20.34 6.57 5.79
C ASN A 13 21.39 6.14 4.74
N GLY A 14 21.99 7.11 4.04
CA GLY A 14 23.03 6.87 3.03
C GLY A 14 22.53 6.29 1.70
N LYS A 15 21.22 6.31 1.46
CA LYS A 15 20.62 5.98 0.15
C LYS A 15 20.02 7.22 -0.48
N SER A 16 20.10 7.37 -1.81
CA SER A 16 19.34 8.40 -2.50
C SER A 16 17.84 8.25 -2.19
N TYR A 17 17.15 9.38 -2.14
CA TYR A 17 15.70 9.42 -1.92
C TYR A 17 14.93 8.52 -2.90
N GLU A 18 15.34 8.47 -4.17
CA GLU A 18 14.74 7.61 -5.19
C GLU A 18 14.87 6.12 -4.83
N LYS A 19 16.09 5.69 -4.47
CA LYS A 19 16.32 4.29 -4.06
C LYS A 19 15.55 3.94 -2.80
N PHE A 20 15.48 4.86 -1.83
CA PHE A 20 14.67 4.67 -0.64
C PHE A 20 13.18 4.51 -0.99
N ARG A 21 12.64 5.38 -1.86
CA ARG A 21 11.25 5.29 -2.32
C ARG A 21 10.95 3.96 -2.98
N GLU A 22 11.83 3.49 -3.87
CA GLU A 22 11.67 2.19 -4.53
C GLU A 22 11.66 1.03 -3.54
N GLU A 23 12.55 1.04 -2.55
CA GLU A 23 12.59 0.01 -1.51
C GLU A 23 11.35 0.02 -0.64
N VAL A 24 10.83 1.20 -0.28
CA VAL A 24 9.59 1.34 0.47
C VAL A 24 8.40 0.87 -0.36
N ALA A 25 8.32 1.22 -1.65
CA ALA A 25 7.24 0.77 -2.56
C ALA A 25 7.27 -0.75 -2.81
N LYS A 26 8.46 -1.38 -2.74
CA LYS A 26 8.56 -2.84 -2.77
C LYS A 26 7.95 -3.46 -1.52
N LYS A 27 8.18 -2.88 -0.34
CA LYS A 27 7.70 -3.41 0.94
C LYS A 27 6.24 -3.08 1.25
N LEU A 28 5.78 -1.90 0.86
CA LEU A 28 4.44 -1.41 1.16
C LEU A 28 3.58 -1.37 -0.11
N LYS A 29 2.29 -1.62 0.03
CA LYS A 29 1.29 -1.18 -0.98
C LYS A 29 0.36 -0.21 -0.28
N SER A 30 0.07 0.92 -0.92
CA SER A 30 -0.80 1.93 -0.36
C SER A 30 -1.93 2.23 -1.32
N TRP A 31 -3.07 2.58 -0.74
CA TRP A 31 -4.23 3.12 -1.42
C TRP A 31 -4.67 4.40 -0.73
N THR A 32 -5.17 5.34 -1.53
CA THR A 32 -5.84 6.54 -1.02
C THR A 32 -7.21 6.61 -1.64
N THR A 33 -8.22 6.87 -0.81
CA THR A 33 -9.62 6.97 -1.24
C THR A 33 -10.36 7.99 -0.37
N ILE A 34 -11.58 8.35 -0.75
CA ILE A 34 -12.48 9.13 0.10
C ILE A 34 -13.48 8.16 0.73
N LEU A 35 -13.52 8.12 2.06
CA LEU A 35 -14.52 7.39 2.85
C LEU A 35 -15.22 8.38 3.76
N ASP A 36 -16.56 8.37 3.75
CA ASP A 36 -17.39 9.23 4.59
C ASP A 36 -17.00 10.73 4.50
N GLY A 37 -16.61 11.17 3.30
CA GLY A 37 -16.19 12.55 3.02
C GLY A 37 -14.76 12.91 3.45
N GLN A 38 -13.97 11.95 3.95
CA GLN A 38 -12.59 12.17 4.38
C GLN A 38 -11.59 11.39 3.53
N GLU A 39 -10.46 12.02 3.20
CA GLU A 39 -9.33 11.33 2.60
C GLU A 39 -8.79 10.29 3.59
N THR A 40 -8.78 9.04 3.16
CA THR A 40 -8.33 7.90 3.95
C THR A 40 -7.22 7.19 3.21
N ARG A 41 -6.10 6.99 3.91
CA ARG A 41 -4.94 6.25 3.42
C ARG A 41 -4.89 4.88 4.07
N ILE A 42 -4.89 3.85 3.25
CA ILE A 42 -4.73 2.45 3.65
C ILE A 42 -3.36 1.97 3.17
N CYS A 43 -2.60 1.32 4.05
CA CYS A 43 -1.30 0.76 3.75
C CYS A 43 -1.24 -0.71 4.18
N LEU A 44 -0.83 -1.58 3.27
CA LEU A 44 -0.42 -2.95 3.56
C LEU A 44 1.11 -3.00 3.66
N ASP A 45 1.63 -3.53 4.76
CA ASP A 45 3.01 -4.02 4.84
C ASP A 45 3.05 -5.46 4.30
N LYS A 46 3.74 -5.70 3.18
CA LYS A 46 3.78 -7.02 2.54
C LYS A 46 4.66 -8.02 3.28
N GLY A 47 5.53 -7.56 4.18
CA GLY A 47 6.41 -8.39 4.98
C GLY A 47 5.71 -8.93 6.22
N THR A 48 4.96 -8.08 6.91
CA THR A 48 4.20 -8.48 8.12
C THR A 48 2.74 -8.83 7.84
N MET A 49 2.23 -8.47 6.66
CA MET A 49 0.80 -8.51 6.30
C MET A 49 -0.09 -7.61 7.18
N ASP A 50 0.51 -6.66 7.90
CA ASP A 50 -0.23 -5.69 8.70
C ASP A 50 -0.92 -4.65 7.81
N ILE A 51 -2.15 -4.31 8.17
CA ILE A 51 -2.92 -3.23 7.55
C ILE A 51 -2.92 -2.02 8.48
N TRP A 52 -2.64 -0.85 7.90
CA TRP A 52 -2.63 0.43 8.57
C TRP A 52 -3.62 1.38 7.89
N VAL A 53 -4.43 2.08 8.67
CA VAL A 53 -5.37 3.11 8.18
C VAL A 53 -5.04 4.41 8.87
N ASN A 54 -4.73 5.45 8.10
CA ASN A 54 -4.34 6.78 8.61
C ASN A 54 -3.25 6.73 9.70
N GLY A 55 -2.30 5.81 9.55
CA GLY A 55 -1.18 5.62 10.50
C GLY A 55 -1.50 4.77 11.73
N GLN A 56 -2.73 4.26 11.86
CA GLN A 56 -3.13 3.33 12.93
C GLN A 56 -3.15 1.89 12.40
N LYS A 57 -2.51 0.96 13.12
CA LYS A 57 -2.57 -0.47 12.81
C LYS A 57 -3.96 -1.01 13.09
N MET A 58 -4.51 -1.78 12.16
CA MET A 58 -5.85 -2.35 12.24
C MET A 58 -5.84 -3.75 12.83
N ASN A 59 -6.95 -4.12 13.47
CA ASN A 59 -7.26 -5.51 13.73
C ASN A 59 -7.70 -6.17 12.43
N THR A 60 -7.15 -7.35 12.14
CA THR A 60 -7.40 -8.05 10.89
C THR A 60 -7.78 -9.51 11.12
N ALA A 61 -8.54 -10.07 10.17
CA ALA A 61 -8.87 -11.49 10.14
C ALA A 61 -8.52 -12.08 8.76
N GLY A 62 -7.75 -13.17 8.74
CA GLY A 62 -7.33 -13.85 7.52
C GLY A 62 -8.34 -14.90 7.06
N GLU A 63 -8.60 -14.95 5.76
CA GLU A 63 -9.35 -15.99 5.06
C GLU A 63 -8.47 -16.55 3.94
N PHE A 64 -8.32 -17.87 3.89
CA PHE A 64 -7.58 -18.55 2.82
C PHE A 64 -8.53 -18.91 1.68
N LEU A 65 -8.13 -18.55 0.45
CA LEU A 65 -8.82 -18.87 -0.79
C LEU A 65 -7.99 -19.86 -1.61
N GLU A 66 -8.58 -20.42 -2.66
CA GLU A 66 -7.88 -21.32 -3.57
C GLU A 66 -6.71 -20.63 -4.31
N ASP A 67 -6.88 -19.34 -4.65
CA ASP A 67 -5.92 -18.53 -5.42
C ASP A 67 -5.08 -17.57 -4.56
N GLY A 68 -5.25 -17.58 -3.24
CA GLY A 68 -4.57 -16.64 -2.35
C GLY A 68 -5.22 -16.43 -1.00
N THR A 69 -5.29 -15.18 -0.53
CA THR A 69 -5.87 -14.83 0.77
C THR A 69 -6.71 -13.56 0.69
N LYS A 70 -7.68 -13.44 1.61
CA LYS A 70 -8.32 -12.17 1.97
C LYS A 70 -7.93 -11.83 3.40
N THR A 71 -7.56 -10.58 3.61
CA THR A 71 -7.33 -10.01 4.94
C THR A 71 -8.41 -8.99 5.21
N HIS A 72 -9.37 -9.35 6.06
CA HIS A 72 -10.55 -8.55 6.41
C HIS A 72 -10.24 -7.56 7.53
N PHE A 73 -10.84 -6.39 7.46
CA PHE A 73 -10.77 -5.32 8.46
C PHE A 73 -11.93 -4.34 8.26
N GLU A 74 -12.14 -3.44 9.23
CA GLU A 74 -13.25 -2.49 9.19
C GLU A 74 -12.75 -1.05 9.36
N ILE A 75 -13.34 -0.12 8.61
CA ILE A 75 -13.13 1.32 8.77
C ILE A 75 -14.50 1.96 9.05
N GLY A 76 -14.79 2.23 10.33
CA GLY A 76 -16.10 2.70 10.75
C GLY A 76 -17.17 1.64 10.47
N HIS A 77 -18.08 1.94 9.53
CA HIS A 77 -19.13 1.00 9.09
C HIS A 77 -18.78 0.29 7.77
N ASN A 78 -17.61 0.59 7.19
CA ASN A 78 -17.20 0.03 5.92
C ASN A 78 -16.50 -1.30 6.13
N ILE A 79 -16.98 -2.33 5.42
CA ILE A 79 -16.37 -3.66 5.43
C ILE A 79 -15.28 -3.67 4.35
N CYS A 80 -14.05 -3.94 4.76
CA CYS A 80 -12.89 -3.89 3.89
C CYS A 80 -12.18 -5.23 3.84
N TYR A 81 -11.56 -5.53 2.70
CA TYR A 81 -10.58 -6.59 2.63
C TYR A 81 -9.49 -6.29 1.61
N VAL A 82 -8.28 -6.75 1.90
CA VAL A 82 -7.21 -6.85 0.91
C VAL A 82 -7.17 -8.27 0.39
N LYS A 83 -7.36 -8.45 -0.93
CA LYS A 83 -7.12 -9.72 -1.61
C LYS A 83 -5.67 -9.79 -2.07
N ALA A 84 -4.96 -10.84 -1.68
CA ALA A 84 -3.64 -11.17 -2.18
C ALA A 84 -3.76 -12.39 -3.09
N THR A 85 -3.49 -12.24 -4.38
CA THR A 85 -3.58 -13.32 -5.37
C THR A 85 -2.18 -13.63 -5.91
N SER A 86 -1.84 -14.91 -6.04
CA SER A 86 -0.58 -15.28 -6.70
C SER A 86 -0.59 -14.82 -8.16
N SER A 87 0.43 -14.09 -8.60
CA SER A 87 0.52 -13.67 -10.02
C SER A 87 0.89 -14.82 -10.97
N GLY A 88 1.24 -15.99 -10.45
CA GLY A 88 1.84 -17.09 -11.23
C GLY A 88 3.28 -16.80 -11.71
N ASN A 89 3.78 -15.58 -11.56
CA ASN A 89 5.13 -15.18 -11.94
C ASN A 89 5.98 -14.92 -10.69
N LYS A 90 7.01 -15.75 -10.50
CA LYS A 90 7.93 -15.65 -9.34
C LYS A 90 8.59 -14.27 -9.18
N LYS A 91 8.79 -13.51 -10.26
CA LYS A 91 9.36 -12.16 -10.20
C LYS A 91 8.37 -11.09 -9.72
N LEU A 92 7.09 -11.24 -10.06
CA LEU A 92 6.02 -10.32 -9.66
C LEU A 92 5.49 -10.64 -8.26
N GLY A 93 5.46 -11.92 -7.89
CA GLY A 93 5.00 -12.35 -6.57
C GLY A 93 3.48 -12.27 -6.46
N PHE A 94 2.98 -11.58 -5.42
CA PHE A 94 1.56 -11.41 -5.17
C PHE A 94 1.03 -10.09 -5.73
N ILE A 95 -0.18 -10.13 -6.27
CA ILE A 95 -0.97 -8.95 -6.62
C ILE A 95 -1.88 -8.65 -5.43
N TYR A 96 -1.87 -7.39 -4.98
CA TYR A 96 -2.67 -6.93 -3.85
C TYR A 96 -3.74 -5.96 -4.34
N GLN A 97 -4.99 -6.24 -4.02
CA GLN A 97 -6.16 -5.45 -4.40
C GLN A 97 -6.97 -5.12 -3.15
N LEU A 98 -7.34 -3.85 -2.99
CA LEU A 98 -8.18 -3.39 -1.88
C LEU A 98 -9.63 -3.35 -2.33
N TYR A 99 -10.52 -3.88 -1.49
CA TYR A 99 -11.96 -3.79 -1.68
C TYR A 99 -12.60 -3.12 -0.46
N ILE A 100 -13.56 -2.24 -0.71
CA ILE A 100 -14.38 -1.60 0.31
C ILE A 100 -15.84 -1.72 -0.10
N ASN A 101 -16.66 -2.32 0.77
CA ASN A 101 -18.06 -2.62 0.49
C ASN A 101 -18.23 -3.34 -0.86
N ASN A 102 -17.37 -4.34 -1.10
CA ASN A 102 -17.26 -5.12 -2.33
C ASN A 102 -16.86 -4.35 -3.61
N ASN A 103 -16.49 -3.07 -3.52
CA ASN A 103 -15.97 -2.30 -4.64
C ASN A 103 -14.44 -2.25 -4.60
N GLU A 104 -13.79 -2.54 -5.73
CA GLU A 104 -12.33 -2.45 -5.84
C GLU A 104 -11.87 -1.00 -5.83
N ILE A 105 -10.89 -0.69 -4.99
CA ILE A 105 -10.25 0.62 -4.91
C ILE A 105 -9.02 0.60 -5.80
N ILE A 106 -9.16 1.21 -6.98
CA ILE A 106 -8.05 1.41 -7.90
C ILE A 106 -7.35 2.70 -7.51
N THR A 107 -6.10 2.60 -7.04
CA THR A 107 -5.27 3.79 -6.81
C THR A 107 -4.71 4.28 -8.13
N SER A 108 -4.89 5.58 -8.40
CA SER A 108 -4.05 6.29 -9.36
C SER A 108 -2.69 6.49 -8.69
N ASP A 109 -1.74 5.58 -8.95
CA ASP A 109 -0.35 5.82 -8.55
C ASP A 109 0.07 7.15 -9.21
N LYS A 110 0.28 8.20 -8.40
CA LYS A 110 0.83 9.52 -8.82
C LYS A 110 2.36 9.49 -8.81
#